data_AF-A0A2W5E299-F1
#
_entry.id   AF-A0A2W5E299-F1
#
_cell.length_a   1.000
_cell.length_b   1.000
_cell.length_c   1.000
_cell.angle_alpha   90.00
_cell.angle_beta   90.00
_cell.angle_gamma   90.00
#
_symmetry.space_group_name_H-M   'P 1'
#
loop_
_entity.id
_entity.type
_entity.pdbx_description
1 polymer ?
#
loop_
_entity_poly.entity_id
_entity_poly.type
_entity_poly.pdbx_seq_one_letter_code
_entity_poly.pdbx_strand_id
1 'polypeptide(L)'
;MTAEQTLLYENSDCEDRAALFFYLVKEIYKLPMIVVVYPQHVTVAVKFDKSFGDTISYDGETYTVCEPTPQARNLALGELLPELKKLSFEIAYAYKP
;
A
#
# COMPACT_ATOMS: atom_id res chain seq x y z
N MET A 1 -9.71 6.77 -13.51
CA MET A 1 -8.84 7.96 -13.45
C MET A 1 -7.42 7.53 -13.76
N THR A 2 -6.61 8.36 -14.41
CA THR A 2 -5.19 8.05 -14.65
C THR A 2 -4.34 8.44 -13.44
N ALA A 3 -3.15 7.84 -13.30
CA ALA A 3 -2.20 8.19 -12.24
C ALA A 3 -1.83 9.69 -12.25
N GLU A 4 -1.84 10.32 -13.42
CA GLU A 4 -1.60 11.76 -13.58
C GLU A 4 -2.77 12.61 -13.06
N GLN A 5 -4.01 12.13 -13.20
CA GLN A 5 -5.19 12.81 -12.65
C GLN A 5 -5.19 12.77 -11.12
N THR A 6 -4.68 11.69 -10.51
CA THR A 6 -4.47 11.58 -9.05
C THR A 6 -3.45 12.61 -8.52
N LEU A 7 -2.41 12.92 -9.29
CA LEU A 7 -1.40 13.92 -8.92
C LEU A 7 -1.93 15.36 -8.95
N LEU A 8 -2.95 15.63 -9.77
CA LEU A 8 -3.46 16.98 -10.05
C LEU A 8 -4.75 17.34 -9.29
N TYR A 9 -5.43 16.38 -8.68
CA TYR A 9 -6.68 16.61 -7.95
C TYR A 9 -6.48 16.66 -6.43
N GLU A 10 -6.89 17.77 -5.80
CA GLU A 10 -6.89 17.92 -4.33
C GLU A 10 -7.86 16.94 -3.63
N ASN A 11 -8.81 16.36 -4.36
CA ASN A 11 -9.83 15.44 -3.84
C ASN A 11 -9.49 13.95 -3.98
N SER A 12 -8.24 13.57 -4.30
CA SER A 12 -7.88 12.15 -4.41
C SER A 12 -7.91 11.46 -3.04
N ASP A 13 -8.79 10.47 -2.93
CA ASP A 13 -8.97 9.63 -1.75
C ASP A 13 -7.86 8.57 -1.62
N CYS A 14 -8.01 7.66 -0.66
CA CYS A 14 -7.01 6.63 -0.40
C CYS A 14 -6.79 5.69 -1.59
N GLU A 15 -7.82 5.43 -2.40
CA GLU A 15 -7.75 4.47 -3.50
C GLU A 15 -6.87 5.01 -4.62
N ASP A 16 -7.10 6.27 -5.00
CA ASP A 16 -6.33 6.94 -6.04
C ASP A 16 -4.83 6.99 -5.70
N ARG A 17 -4.51 7.40 -4.46
CA ARG A 17 -3.12 7.56 -4.02
C ARG A 17 -2.41 6.22 -3.89
N ALA A 18 -3.09 5.19 -3.41
CA ALA A 18 -2.59 3.83 -3.41
C ALA A 18 -2.33 3.34 -4.84
N ALA A 19 -3.23 3.61 -5.78
CA ALA A 19 -3.06 3.26 -7.19
C ALA A 19 -1.88 3.99 -7.85
N LEU A 20 -1.69 5.28 -7.57
CA LEU A 20 -0.54 6.05 -8.05
C LEU A 20 0.78 5.50 -7.50
N PHE A 21 0.86 5.28 -6.18
CA PHE A 21 2.05 4.67 -5.56
C PHE A 21 2.36 3.31 -6.17
N PHE A 22 1.33 2.46 -6.30
CA PHE A 22 1.44 1.14 -6.92
C PHE A 22 1.99 1.25 -8.34
N TYR A 23 1.46 2.16 -9.16
CA TYR A 23 1.93 2.38 -10.52
C TYR A 23 3.41 2.77 -10.56
N LEU A 24 3.83 3.72 -9.72
CA LEU A 24 5.23 4.16 -9.67
C LEU A 24 6.18 3.04 -9.26
N VAL A 25 5.84 2.26 -8.23
CA VAL A 25 6.67 1.14 -7.78
C VAL A 25 6.74 0.05 -8.84
N LYS A 26 5.62 -0.24 -9.51
CA LYS A 26 5.55 -1.20 -10.60
C LYS A 26 6.45 -0.81 -11.77
N GLU A 27 6.36 0.43 -12.24
CA GLU A 27 7.06 0.86 -13.45
C GLU A 27 8.56 1.14 -13.22
N ILE A 28 8.92 1.71 -12.06
CA ILE A 28 10.30 2.13 -11.77
C ILE A 28 11.12 1.00 -11.14
N TYR A 29 10.59 0.38 -10.08
CA TYR A 29 11.34 -0.57 -9.27
C TYR A 29 11.04 -2.03 -9.61
N LYS A 30 9.86 -2.30 -10.18
CA LYS A 30 9.38 -3.66 -10.50
C LYS A 30 9.48 -4.58 -9.28
N LEU A 31 9.03 -4.10 -8.13
CA LEU A 31 8.98 -4.91 -6.91
C LEU A 31 7.63 -5.63 -6.80
N PRO A 32 7.60 -6.86 -6.24
CA PRO A 32 6.35 -7.53 -5.93
C PRO A 32 5.55 -6.74 -4.89
N MET A 33 4.25 -6.64 -5.09
CA MET A 33 3.35 -5.84 -4.26
C MET A 33 2.00 -6.51 -4.07
N ILE A 34 1.34 -6.18 -2.97
CA ILE A 34 -0.05 -6.52 -2.71
C ILE A 34 -0.85 -5.27 -2.36
N VAL A 35 -2.07 -5.17 -2.88
CA VAL A 35 -3.05 -4.15 -2.49
C VAL A 35 -3.89 -4.72 -1.36
N VAL A 36 -3.91 -4.01 -0.24
CA VAL A 36 -4.51 -4.43 1.01
C VAL A 36 -5.72 -3.55 1.28
N VAL A 37 -6.88 -4.17 1.43
CA VAL A 37 -8.15 -3.49 1.63
C VAL A 37 -8.68 -3.79 3.03
N TYR A 38 -8.78 -2.74 3.84
CA TYR A 38 -9.49 -2.71 5.11
C TYR A 38 -10.90 -2.14 4.89
N PRO A 39 -11.86 -2.34 5.82
CA PRO A 39 -13.25 -1.90 5.63
C PRO A 39 -13.46 -0.43 5.27
N GLN A 40 -12.53 0.46 5.63
CA GLN A 40 -12.60 1.91 5.35
C GLN A 40 -11.25 2.48 4.89
N HIS A 41 -10.32 1.63 4.42
CA HIS A 41 -8.98 2.08 4.05
C HIS A 41 -8.32 1.16 3.03
N VAL A 42 -7.57 1.73 2.08
CA VAL A 42 -6.79 0.98 1.10
C VAL A 42 -5.34 1.39 1.18
N THR A 43 -4.45 0.40 1.19
CA THR A 43 -3.00 0.61 1.24
C THR A 43 -2.26 -0.43 0.41
N VAL A 44 -0.94 -0.30 0.34
CA VAL A 44 -0.06 -1.19 -0.43
C VAL A 44 1.02 -1.76 0.49
N ALA A 45 1.35 -3.03 0.31
CA ALA A 45 2.53 -3.64 0.92
C ALA A 45 3.49 -4.14 -0.17
N VAL A 46 4.79 -3.91 0.04
CA VAL A 46 5.86 -4.15 -0.93
C VAL A 46 6.78 -5.24 -0.41
N LYS A 47 7.16 -6.20 -1.25
CA LYS A 47 8.16 -7.21 -0.91
C LYS A 47 9.56 -6.62 -1.13
N PHE A 48 10.32 -6.49 -0.05
CA PHE A 48 11.75 -6.18 -0.08
C PHE A 48 12.57 -7.46 0.16
N ASP A 49 13.86 -7.42 -0.18
CA ASP A 49 14.80 -8.52 0.10
C ASP A 49 14.82 -8.90 1.59
N LYS A 50 14.67 -7.89 2.45
CA LYS A 50 14.49 -8.05 3.89
C LYS A 50 13.26 -7.25 4.31
N SER A 51 12.24 -7.94 4.77
CA SER A 51 11.05 -7.30 5.37
C SER A 51 11.40 -6.64 6.71
N PHE A 52 10.71 -5.55 7.01
CA PHE A 52 10.83 -4.81 8.27
C PHE A 52 9.53 -4.10 8.62
N GLY A 53 9.44 -3.61 9.86
CA GLY A 53 8.26 -2.90 10.37
C GLY A 53 7.03 -3.80 10.46
N ASP A 54 5.87 -3.20 10.27
CA ASP A 54 4.59 -3.86 10.09
C ASP A 54 4.56 -4.56 8.73
N THR A 55 4.25 -5.86 8.77
CA THR A 55 4.28 -6.73 7.60
C THR A 55 2.98 -7.50 7.43
N ILE A 56 2.73 -7.94 6.21
CA ILE A 56 1.61 -8.79 5.81
C ILE A 56 2.17 -10.02 5.12
N SER A 57 1.75 -11.19 5.59
CA SER A 57 2.08 -12.48 4.95
C SER A 57 1.00 -12.87 3.97
N TYR A 58 1.40 -13.17 2.73
CA TYR A 58 0.50 -13.61 1.66
C TYR A 58 1.23 -14.57 0.73
N ASP A 59 0.63 -15.73 0.44
CA ASP A 59 1.17 -16.72 -0.49
C ASP A 59 2.63 -17.15 -0.19
N GLY A 60 2.92 -17.38 1.10
CA GLY A 60 4.26 -17.79 1.57
C GLY A 60 5.31 -16.68 1.59
N GLU A 61 4.93 -15.45 1.24
CA GLU A 61 5.80 -14.30 1.13
C GLU A 61 5.44 -13.21 2.15
N THR A 62 6.42 -12.39 2.53
CA THR A 62 6.24 -11.31 3.51
C THR A 62 6.44 -9.95 2.84
N TYR A 63 5.45 -9.09 2.99
CA TYR A 63 5.41 -7.75 2.41
C TYR A 63 5.45 -6.71 3.53
N THR A 64 6.27 -5.66 3.39
CA THR A 64 6.30 -4.52 4.32
C THR A 64 5.24 -3.50 3.92
N VAL A 65 4.44 -3.05 4.87
CA VAL A 65 3.42 -2.02 4.64
C VAL A 65 4.09 -0.71 4.22
N CYS A 66 3.59 -0.13 3.13
CA CYS A 66 4.04 1.15 2.60
C CYS A 66 2.83 2.04 2.42
N GLU A 67 2.44 2.76 3.48
CA GLU A 67 1.24 3.59 3.51
C GLU A 67 1.42 4.89 2.68
N PRO A 68 0.79 5.00 1.49
CA PRO A 68 1.00 6.14 0.60
C PRO A 68 -0.05 7.25 0.76
N THR A 69 -1.03 7.08 1.66
CA THR A 69 -2.16 7.99 1.80
C THR A 69 -2.01 8.86 3.06
N PRO A 70 -2.62 10.05 3.10
CA PRO A 70 -2.62 10.89 4.31
C PRO A 70 -3.26 10.16 5.50
N GLN A 71 -2.58 10.15 6.63
CA GLN A 71 -3.06 9.55 7.87
C GLN A 71 -3.16 10.62 8.97
N ALA A 72 -3.89 10.29 10.06
CA ALA A 72 -4.03 11.18 11.21
C ALA A 72 -2.69 11.50 11.92
N ARG A 73 -1.63 10.74 11.63
CA ARG A 73 -0.26 10.97 12.08
C ARG A 73 0.71 10.66 10.95
N ASN A 74 1.90 11.27 10.98
CA ASN A 74 2.97 10.89 10.07
C ASN A 74 3.42 9.46 10.38
N LEU A 75 3.44 8.62 9.34
CA LEU A 75 3.90 7.23 9.42
C LEU A 75 5.26 7.11 8.73
N ALA A 76 6.18 6.38 9.35
CA ALA A 76 7.39 5.95 8.68
C ALA A 76 7.10 4.75 7.76
N LEU A 77 8.03 4.43 6.86
CA LEU A 77 7.91 3.25 6.03
C LEU A 77 7.96 1.98 6.91
N GLY A 78 7.03 1.06 6.67
CA GLY A 78 6.82 -0.09 7.55
C GLY A 78 6.04 0.26 8.82
N GLU A 79 5.34 1.39 8.89
CA GLU A 79 4.37 1.65 9.96
C GLU A 79 2.95 1.62 9.42
N LEU A 80 2.08 0.92 10.14
CA LEU A 80 0.64 0.94 9.97
C LEU A 80 -0.02 1.68 11.15
N LEU A 81 -1.15 2.32 10.90
CA LEU A 81 -2.00 2.85 11.97
C LEU A 81 -2.38 1.73 12.98
N PRO A 82 -2.28 1.97 14.30
CA PRO A 82 -2.61 0.96 15.31
C PRO A 82 -4.03 0.41 15.21
N GLU A 83 -4.97 1.25 14.74
CA GLU A 83 -6.38 0.91 14.57
C GLU A 83 -6.57 -0.17 13.49
N LEU A 84 -5.77 -0.11 12.42
CA LEU A 84 -5.83 -1.05 11.30
C LEU A 84 -5.22 -2.41 11.66
N LYS A 85 -4.26 -2.47 12.59
CA LYS A 85 -3.59 -3.72 13.01
C LYS A 85 -4.56 -4.77 13.57
N LYS A 86 -5.72 -4.35 14.07
CA LYS A 86 -6.74 -5.22 14.68
C LYS A 86 -7.90 -5.54 13.74
N LEU A 87 -7.94 -4.92 12.56
CA LEU A 87 -9.00 -5.13 11.59
C LEU A 87 -8.62 -6.27 10.65
N SER A 88 -9.62 -7.04 10.24
CA SER A 88 -9.48 -7.92 9.09
C SER A 88 -9.27 -7.09 7.83
N PHE A 89 -8.45 -7.61 6.94
CA PHE A 89 -8.24 -7.08 5.61
C PHE A 89 -8.36 -8.19 4.58
N GLU A 90 -8.51 -7.80 3.32
CA GLU A 90 -8.39 -8.68 2.17
C GLU A 90 -7.24 -8.24 1.26
N ILE A 91 -6.71 -9.19 0.49
CA ILE A 91 -5.75 -8.90 -0.58
C ILE A 91 -6.55 -8.79 -1.88
N ALA A 92 -6.82 -7.56 -2.31
CA ALA A 92 -7.62 -7.29 -3.51
C ALA A 92 -6.83 -7.53 -4.81
N TYR A 93 -5.51 -7.35 -4.76
CA TYR A 93 -4.64 -7.57 -5.90
C TYR A 93 -3.22 -7.92 -5.47
N ALA A 94 -2.55 -8.77 -6.26
CA ALA A 94 -1.16 -9.12 -6.08
C ALA A 94 -0.42 -9.00 -7.42
N TYR A 95 0.72 -8.32 -7.40
CA TYR A 95 1.60 -8.16 -8.54
C TYR A 95 2.93 -8.86 -8.28
N LYS A 96 3.31 -9.69 -9.24
CA LYS A 96 4.62 -10.33 -9.35
C LYS A 96 5.17 -9.92 -10.74
N PRO A 97 6.37 -9.29 -10.81
CA PRO A 97 6.99 -8.88 -12.07
C PRO A 97 7.25 -10.03 -13.05
#